data_AF-A0A7X6L0K2-F1
#
_entry.id   AF-A0A7X6L0K2-F1
#
_cell.length_a   1.000
_cell.length_b   1.000
_cell.length_c   1.000
_cell.angle_alpha   90.00
_cell.angle_beta   90.00
_cell.angle_gamma   90.00
#
_symmetry.space_group_name_H-M   'P 1'
#
loop_
_entity.id
_entity.type
_entity.pdbx_description
1 polymer ?
#
loop_
_entity_poly.entity_id
_entity_poly.type
_entity_poly.pdbx_seq_one_letter_code
_entity_poly.pdbx_strand_id
1 'polypeptide(L)'
;MAHRRLSRVEQYAIIDGRIEKSAASLGRDSAELREQMRRELKEALDGKPLAIRVRDEELVAILGEGRIRGARNPVGDRAHAEEEWFGPHVHDNPPVYGYVAVDGVRPSQDGMIDALSELNYGDNQIYLKPEVRSRTTITFGDSLVERDLAIPSPVDNPSEYSYGAGVNGIAPIGRDYLGADFRVNHFIEAQMFDLTTADIDFIGLHHPPGAAVREALDQSGIDWRVLDNRTIAAEGSPAERAAAIERTSQDLEHLRHVHPVMRSHAEPLEAELRADLRALNDSAAGDGPAVDPG
;
A
#
# COMPACT_ATOMS: atom_id res chain seq x y z
N MET A 1 -2.25 3.26 -25.91
CA MET A 1 -2.00 2.10 -26.78
C MET A 1 -2.82 0.94 -26.23
N ALA A 2 -3.54 0.18 -27.05
CA ALA A 2 -4.25 -0.99 -26.56
C ALA A 2 -3.22 -2.04 -26.12
N HIS A 3 -3.24 -2.37 -24.83
CA HIS A 3 -2.27 -3.26 -24.21
C HIS A 3 -2.61 -4.71 -24.61
N ARG A 4 -1.82 -5.32 -25.51
CA ARG A 4 -2.00 -6.71 -26.01
C ARG A 4 -2.46 -7.65 -24.89
N ARG A 5 -3.61 -8.33 -25.05
CA ARG A 5 -4.05 -9.35 -24.08
C ARG A 5 -3.02 -10.47 -24.01
N LEU A 6 -2.52 -10.76 -22.80
CA LEU A 6 -1.58 -11.84 -22.52
C LEU A 6 -2.34 -12.97 -21.84
N SER A 7 -2.16 -14.19 -22.34
CA SER A 7 -2.54 -15.39 -21.59
C SER A 7 -1.65 -15.56 -20.36
N ARG A 8 -2.14 -16.29 -19.36
CA ARG A 8 -1.36 -16.59 -18.15
C ARG A 8 -0.05 -17.32 -18.45
N VAL A 9 -0.04 -18.21 -19.45
CA VAL A 9 1.18 -18.93 -19.87
C VAL A 9 2.22 -17.98 -20.45
N GLU A 10 1.80 -16.99 -21.26
CA GLU A 10 2.71 -15.96 -21.79
C GLU A 10 3.29 -15.09 -20.66
N GLN A 11 2.48 -14.74 -19.65
CA GLN A 11 2.96 -13.98 -18.49
C GLN A 11 4.05 -14.76 -17.72
N TYR A 12 3.82 -16.04 -17.42
CA TYR A 12 4.84 -16.88 -16.78
C TYR A 12 6.14 -16.91 -17.57
N ALA A 13 6.08 -17.13 -18.88
CA ALA A 13 7.27 -17.18 -19.72
C ALA A 13 8.05 -15.85 -19.75
N ILE A 14 7.35 -14.71 -19.77
CA ILE A 14 8.00 -13.39 -19.72
C ILE A 14 8.69 -13.18 -18.38
N ILE A 15 7.99 -13.45 -17.28
CA ILE A 15 8.52 -13.27 -15.92
C ILE A 15 9.71 -14.21 -15.68
N ASP A 16 9.62 -15.46 -16.11
CA ASP A 16 10.74 -16.40 -16.05
C ASP A 16 11.97 -15.83 -16.77
N GLY A 17 11.81 -15.35 -18.01
CA GLY A 17 12.91 -14.74 -18.75
C GLY A 17 13.53 -13.53 -18.03
N ARG A 18 12.72 -12.74 -17.30
CA ARG A 18 13.20 -11.62 -16.48
C ARG A 18 13.95 -12.09 -15.24
N ILE A 19 13.45 -13.10 -14.53
CA ILE A 19 14.12 -13.72 -13.38
C ILE A 19 15.48 -14.30 -13.82
N GLU A 20 15.52 -15.05 -14.92
CA GLU A 20 16.77 -15.60 -15.47
C GLU A 20 17.78 -14.50 -15.81
N LYS A 21 17.32 -13.41 -16.43
CA LYS A 21 18.18 -12.25 -16.74
C LYS A 21 18.72 -11.60 -15.46
N SER A 22 17.89 -11.44 -14.43
CA SER A 22 18.31 -10.91 -13.14
C SER A 22 19.33 -11.84 -12.47
N ALA A 23 19.10 -13.16 -12.47
CA ALA A 23 20.03 -14.14 -11.91
C ALA A 23 21.40 -14.07 -12.60
N ALA A 24 21.40 -14.05 -13.94
CA ALA A 24 22.62 -13.90 -14.72
C ALA A 24 23.35 -12.58 -14.43
N SER A 25 22.63 -11.46 -14.30
CA SER A 25 23.24 -10.15 -14.00
C SER A 25 23.88 -10.08 -12.60
N LEU A 26 23.36 -10.89 -11.67
CA LEU A 26 23.88 -11.00 -10.31
C LEU A 26 24.94 -12.10 -10.17
N GLY A 27 25.19 -12.88 -11.22
CA GLY A 27 26.08 -14.03 -11.18
C GLY A 27 25.59 -15.14 -10.24
N ARG A 28 24.26 -15.34 -10.16
CA ARG A 28 23.62 -16.30 -9.24
C ARG A 28 22.86 -17.37 -9.98
N ASP A 29 22.64 -18.49 -9.29
CA ASP A 29 21.72 -19.52 -9.75
C ASP A 29 20.26 -19.01 -9.70
N SER A 30 19.47 -19.37 -10.70
CA SER A 30 18.07 -18.90 -10.82
C SER A 30 17.19 -19.48 -9.71
N ALA A 31 17.39 -20.73 -9.29
CA ALA A 31 16.61 -21.32 -8.22
C ALA A 31 16.90 -20.61 -6.88
N GLU A 32 18.17 -20.31 -6.60
CA GLU A 32 18.55 -19.52 -5.43
C GLU A 32 17.93 -18.11 -5.44
N LEU A 33 17.90 -17.46 -6.62
CA LEU A 33 17.27 -16.14 -6.76
C LEU A 33 15.77 -16.22 -6.45
N ARG A 34 15.06 -17.21 -6.99
CA ARG A 34 13.62 -17.41 -6.75
C ARG A 34 13.32 -17.68 -5.29
N GLU A 35 14.14 -18.50 -4.63
CA GLU A 35 14.01 -18.74 -3.19
C GLU A 35 14.20 -17.45 -2.37
N GLN A 36 15.17 -16.63 -2.73
CA GLN A 36 15.36 -15.34 -2.09
C GLN A 36 14.18 -14.38 -2.32
N MET A 37 13.68 -14.29 -3.56
CA MET A 37 12.51 -13.48 -3.88
C MET A 37 11.29 -13.87 -3.04
N ARG A 38 11.00 -15.18 -2.94
CA ARG A 38 9.92 -15.69 -2.09
C ARG A 38 10.11 -15.34 -0.62
N ARG A 39 11.33 -15.50 -0.10
CA ARG A 39 11.65 -15.18 1.30
C ARG A 39 11.47 -13.69 1.58
N GLU A 40 11.99 -12.82 0.72
CA GLU A 40 11.87 -11.37 0.90
C GLU A 40 10.42 -10.90 0.82
N LEU A 41 9.60 -11.43 -0.09
CA LEU A 41 8.16 -11.15 -0.08
C LEU A 41 7.51 -11.62 1.20
N LYS A 42 7.79 -12.86 1.62
CA LYS A 42 7.22 -13.38 2.86
C LYS A 42 7.55 -12.48 4.05
N GLU A 43 8.80 -12.07 4.19
CA GLU A 43 9.26 -11.14 5.24
C GLU A 43 8.58 -9.77 5.14
N ALA A 44 8.41 -9.23 3.93
CA ALA A 44 7.72 -7.96 3.72
C ALA A 44 6.21 -8.01 4.04
N LEU A 45 5.59 -9.19 3.92
CA LEU A 45 4.15 -9.40 4.06
C LEU A 45 3.71 -9.91 5.44
N ASP A 46 4.62 -10.55 6.19
CA ASP A 46 4.30 -11.25 7.43
C ASP A 46 3.76 -10.29 8.50
N GLY A 47 2.60 -10.63 9.05
CA GLY A 47 1.90 -9.81 10.05
C GLY A 47 1.48 -8.41 9.60
N LYS A 48 1.65 -8.05 8.32
CA LYS A 48 1.31 -6.70 7.84
C LYS A 48 -0.20 -6.51 7.62
N PRO A 49 -0.76 -5.35 7.99
CA PRO A 49 -2.15 -5.04 7.72
C PRO A 49 -2.44 -4.99 6.21
N LEU A 50 -3.66 -5.37 5.85
CA LEU A 50 -4.24 -5.10 4.54
C LEU A 50 -5.12 -3.86 4.65
N ALA A 51 -5.08 -3.00 3.64
CA ALA A 51 -5.86 -1.78 3.64
C ALA A 51 -6.39 -1.44 2.25
N ILE A 52 -7.46 -0.65 2.24
CA ILE A 52 -8.10 -0.12 1.02
C ILE A 52 -8.15 1.39 1.15
N ARG A 53 -7.87 2.11 0.06
CA ARG A 53 -8.10 3.55 -0.01
C ARG A 53 -9.44 3.83 -0.65
N VAL A 54 -10.18 4.78 -0.07
CA VAL A 54 -11.49 5.22 -0.54
C VAL A 54 -11.66 6.72 -0.36
N ARG A 55 -12.58 7.31 -1.12
CA ARG A 55 -13.05 8.69 -0.92
C ARG A 55 -14.25 8.74 0.01
N ASP A 56 -14.58 9.92 0.50
CA ASP A 56 -15.73 10.17 1.39
C ASP A 56 -17.04 9.56 0.87
N GLU A 57 -17.39 9.79 -0.40
CA GLU A 57 -18.64 9.30 -1.00
C GLU A 57 -18.70 7.76 -1.02
N GLU A 58 -17.57 7.13 -1.35
CA GLU A 58 -17.45 5.66 -1.38
C GLU A 58 -17.45 5.07 0.03
N LEU A 59 -16.78 5.73 0.98
CA LEU A 59 -16.82 5.34 2.39
C LEU A 59 -18.25 5.35 2.93
N VAL A 60 -19.01 6.43 2.68
CA VAL A 60 -20.42 6.52 3.08
C VAL A 60 -21.24 5.38 2.46
N ALA A 61 -21.03 5.10 1.16
CA ALA A 61 -21.72 4.02 0.48
C ALA A 61 -21.38 2.64 1.08
N ILE A 62 -20.10 2.36 1.35
CA ILE A 62 -19.63 1.12 1.97
C ILE A 62 -20.29 0.92 3.34
N LEU A 63 -20.27 1.95 4.18
CA LEU A 63 -20.82 1.89 5.53
C LEU A 63 -22.34 1.69 5.51
N GLY A 64 -23.05 2.36 4.60
CA GLY A 64 -24.50 2.21 4.44
C GLY A 64 -24.92 0.87 3.84
N GLU A 65 -24.15 0.31 2.90
CA GLU A 65 -24.47 -0.97 2.25
C GLU A 65 -24.01 -2.20 3.05
N GLY A 66 -23.08 -2.03 3.99
CA GLY A 66 -22.48 -3.13 4.75
C GLY A 66 -21.57 -4.04 3.92
N ARG A 67 -21.24 -3.66 2.69
CA ARG A 67 -20.44 -4.44 1.75
C ARG A 67 -19.39 -3.57 1.08
N ILE A 68 -18.19 -4.14 0.89
CA ILE A 68 -17.12 -3.52 0.11
C ILE A 68 -17.08 -4.28 -1.22
N ARG A 69 -17.21 -3.56 -2.34
CA ARG A 69 -17.39 -4.17 -3.66
C ARG A 69 -16.27 -3.76 -4.59
N GLY A 70 -15.68 -4.74 -5.28
CA GLY A 70 -14.84 -4.48 -6.43
C GLY A 70 -15.62 -3.84 -7.57
N ALA A 71 -14.90 -3.33 -8.57
CA ALA A 71 -15.51 -2.73 -9.75
C ALA A 71 -16.42 -3.74 -10.47
N ARG A 72 -17.74 -3.50 -10.43
CA ARG A 72 -18.71 -4.34 -11.11
C ARG A 72 -18.61 -4.13 -12.62
N ASN A 73 -18.47 -5.22 -13.37
CA ASN A 73 -18.27 -5.25 -14.83
C ASN A 73 -16.95 -4.59 -15.28
N PRO A 74 -15.79 -5.17 -14.93
CA PRO A 74 -14.57 -4.79 -15.62
C PRO A 74 -14.78 -4.99 -17.13
N VAL A 75 -14.31 -4.05 -17.94
CA VAL A 75 -14.36 -4.13 -19.40
C VAL A 75 -12.95 -4.13 -19.96
N GLY A 76 -12.77 -4.72 -21.14
CA GLY A 76 -11.50 -4.68 -21.85
C GLY A 76 -10.42 -5.53 -21.19
N ASP A 77 -9.23 -4.95 -21.00
CA ASP A 77 -8.04 -5.70 -20.61
C ASP A 77 -8.06 -6.14 -19.14
N ARG A 78 -8.72 -5.38 -18.24
CA ARG A 78 -8.90 -5.76 -16.84
C ARG A 78 -9.70 -7.05 -16.70
N ALA A 79 -10.84 -7.14 -17.38
CA ALA A 79 -11.70 -8.33 -17.31
C ALA A 79 -10.96 -9.59 -17.75
N HIS A 80 -10.24 -9.48 -18.88
CA HIS A 80 -9.41 -10.56 -19.40
C HIS A 80 -8.31 -10.97 -18.39
N ALA A 81 -7.61 -10.01 -17.81
CA ALA A 81 -6.54 -10.30 -16.86
C ALA A 81 -7.06 -10.96 -15.57
N GLU A 82 -8.15 -10.45 -15.01
CA GLU A 82 -8.79 -11.04 -13.83
C GLU A 82 -9.28 -12.47 -14.11
N GLU A 83 -9.86 -12.75 -15.27
CA GLU A 83 -10.29 -14.10 -15.65
C GLU A 83 -9.10 -15.07 -15.77
N GLU A 84 -7.96 -14.62 -16.31
CA GLU A 84 -6.74 -15.42 -16.38
C GLU A 84 -6.15 -15.72 -14.98
N TRP A 85 -6.19 -14.77 -14.07
CA TRP A 85 -5.61 -14.92 -12.73
C TRP A 85 -6.50 -15.69 -11.77
N PHE A 86 -7.78 -15.33 -11.72
CA PHE A 86 -8.74 -15.76 -10.71
C PHE A 86 -9.81 -16.72 -11.25
N GLY A 87 -9.89 -16.87 -12.58
CA GLY A 87 -10.86 -17.73 -13.25
C GLY A 87 -12.14 -16.99 -13.67
N PRO A 88 -12.98 -17.61 -14.51
CA PRO A 88 -14.15 -16.96 -15.13
C PRO A 88 -15.22 -16.50 -14.14
N HIS A 89 -15.26 -17.09 -12.94
CA HIS A 89 -16.21 -16.76 -11.89
C HIS A 89 -15.88 -15.45 -11.16
N VAL A 90 -14.70 -14.86 -11.42
CA VAL A 90 -14.26 -13.62 -10.78
C VAL A 90 -15.24 -12.47 -10.99
N HIS A 91 -15.98 -12.46 -12.11
CA HIS A 91 -16.93 -11.37 -12.38
C HIS A 91 -18.24 -11.48 -11.59
N ASP A 92 -18.56 -12.65 -11.02
CA ASP A 92 -19.66 -12.80 -10.06
C ASP A 92 -19.30 -12.21 -8.69
N ASN A 93 -18.00 -12.17 -8.37
CA ASN A 93 -17.45 -11.63 -7.14
C ASN A 93 -16.09 -10.94 -7.39
N PRO A 94 -16.10 -9.72 -7.96
CA PRO A 94 -14.88 -9.05 -8.37
C PRO A 94 -14.00 -8.70 -7.17
N PRO A 95 -12.66 -8.78 -7.30
CA PRO A 95 -11.76 -8.43 -6.22
C PRO A 95 -11.89 -6.96 -5.85
N VAL A 96 -11.80 -6.69 -4.55
CA VAL A 96 -11.53 -5.36 -4.02
C VAL A 96 -10.03 -5.15 -4.04
N TYR A 97 -9.60 -4.10 -4.74
CA TYR A 97 -8.21 -3.72 -4.85
C TYR A 97 -7.82 -2.81 -3.70
N GLY A 98 -6.68 -3.12 -3.08
CA GLY A 98 -6.07 -2.33 -2.02
C GLY A 98 -4.57 -2.58 -1.98
N TYR A 99 -3.98 -2.51 -0.79
CA TYR A 99 -2.54 -2.62 -0.62
C TYR A 99 -2.18 -3.31 0.69
N VAL A 100 -0.95 -3.81 0.74
CA VAL A 100 -0.32 -4.27 1.98
C VAL A 100 0.40 -3.08 2.61
N ALA A 101 0.04 -2.75 3.86
CA ALA A 101 0.68 -1.70 4.64
C ALA A 101 2.04 -2.20 5.18
N VAL A 102 3.02 -2.37 4.29
CA VAL A 102 4.35 -2.93 4.60
C VAL A 102 5.11 -2.14 5.67
N ASP A 103 4.89 -0.83 5.71
CA ASP A 103 5.42 0.13 6.68
C ASP A 103 4.47 0.38 7.87
N GLY A 104 3.45 -0.46 8.01
CA GLY A 104 2.44 -0.42 9.06
C GLY A 104 1.38 0.65 8.81
N VAL A 105 0.57 0.89 9.84
CA VAL A 105 -0.46 1.94 9.81
C VAL A 105 0.23 3.32 9.73
N ARG A 106 -0.08 4.08 8.69
CA ARG A 106 0.45 5.44 8.50
C ARG A 106 -0.54 6.37 7.83
N PRO A 107 -0.34 7.70 7.92
CA PRO A 107 -1.11 8.66 7.14
C PRO A 107 -0.96 8.42 5.63
N SER A 108 -2.03 8.67 4.89
CA SER A 108 -1.94 8.93 3.46
C SER A 108 -1.25 10.29 3.25
N GLN A 109 -0.48 10.39 2.18
CA GLN A 109 0.34 11.56 1.90
C GLN A 109 0.19 11.99 0.44
N ASP A 110 0.77 13.14 0.08
CA ASP A 110 0.81 13.63 -1.30
C ASP A 110 1.51 12.62 -2.24
N GLY A 111 1.11 12.61 -3.52
CA GLY A 111 1.66 11.71 -4.55
C GLY A 111 3.17 11.82 -4.73
N MET A 112 3.78 12.96 -4.37
CA MET A 112 5.25 13.12 -4.39
C MET A 112 5.99 12.22 -3.39
N ILE A 113 5.30 11.65 -2.39
CA ILE A 113 5.87 10.76 -1.38
C ILE A 113 5.02 9.51 -1.10
N ASP A 114 4.01 9.26 -1.94
CA ASP A 114 3.03 8.17 -1.75
C ASP A 114 2.47 7.69 -3.09
N ALA A 115 3.00 6.59 -3.59
CA ALA A 115 2.64 6.02 -4.89
C ALA A 115 1.13 5.74 -5.03
N LEU A 116 0.46 5.42 -3.91
CA LEU A 116 -0.98 5.14 -3.89
C LEU A 116 -1.84 6.39 -4.15
N SER A 117 -1.31 7.59 -3.88
CA SER A 117 -2.03 8.85 -4.06
C SER A 117 -2.02 9.30 -5.52
N GLU A 118 -0.96 8.98 -6.29
CA GLU A 118 -0.92 9.24 -7.73
C GLU A 118 -2.01 8.48 -8.50
N LEU A 119 -2.38 7.30 -8.00
CA LEU A 119 -3.39 6.42 -8.60
C LEU A 119 -4.83 6.82 -8.24
N ASN A 120 -5.01 7.88 -7.45
CA ASN A 120 -6.30 8.50 -7.15
C ASN A 120 -7.31 7.55 -6.47
N TYR A 121 -6.79 6.61 -5.65
CA TYR A 121 -7.59 5.66 -4.89
C TYR A 121 -8.34 6.30 -3.70
N GLY A 122 -8.16 7.60 -3.45
CA GLY A 122 -8.70 8.31 -2.28
C GLY A 122 -7.71 8.32 -1.11
N ASP A 123 -8.05 9.04 -0.06
CA ASP A 123 -7.12 9.34 1.04
C ASP A 123 -7.53 8.69 2.37
N ASN A 124 -8.78 8.28 2.51
CA ASN A 124 -9.24 7.54 3.68
C ASN A 124 -8.83 6.08 3.55
N GLN A 125 -8.36 5.49 4.64
CA GLN A 125 -7.80 4.15 4.68
C GLN A 125 -8.69 3.25 5.53
N ILE A 126 -9.23 2.19 4.93
CA ILE A 126 -9.96 1.12 5.63
C ILE A 126 -8.94 0.01 5.91
N TYR A 127 -8.58 -0.19 7.18
CA TYR A 127 -7.70 -1.27 7.59
C TYR A 127 -8.54 -2.51 7.92
N LEU A 128 -8.09 -3.67 7.46
CA LEU A 128 -8.84 -4.91 7.51
C LEU A 128 -8.29 -5.86 8.57
N LYS A 129 -9.20 -6.66 9.12
CA LYS A 129 -8.85 -7.67 10.12
C LYS A 129 -7.95 -8.77 9.53
N PRO A 130 -7.11 -9.42 10.36
CA PRO A 130 -6.14 -10.43 9.88
C PRO A 130 -6.76 -11.59 9.10
N GLU A 131 -8.01 -11.97 9.37
CA GLU A 131 -8.68 -13.10 8.72
C GLU A 131 -8.86 -12.90 7.20
N VAL A 132 -8.89 -11.65 6.73
CA VAL A 132 -8.98 -11.30 5.31
C VAL A 132 -7.78 -11.85 4.51
N ARG A 133 -6.62 -12.02 5.15
CA ARG A 133 -5.42 -12.54 4.49
C ARG A 133 -5.64 -13.88 3.81
N SER A 134 -6.44 -14.77 4.42
CA SER A 134 -6.76 -16.11 3.90
C SER A 134 -7.44 -16.11 2.52
N ARG A 135 -8.01 -14.96 2.11
CA ARG A 135 -8.74 -14.74 0.85
C ARG A 135 -8.18 -13.55 0.07
N THR A 136 -6.87 -13.32 0.21
CA THR A 136 -6.15 -12.23 -0.44
C THR A 136 -5.00 -12.76 -1.29
N THR A 137 -4.90 -12.27 -2.51
CA THR A 137 -3.69 -12.39 -3.33
C THR A 137 -2.94 -11.06 -3.36
N ILE A 138 -1.66 -11.11 -3.73
CA ILE A 138 -0.80 -9.94 -3.86
C ILE A 138 -0.02 -9.95 -5.16
N THR A 139 0.33 -8.75 -5.60
CA THR A 139 1.33 -8.46 -6.64
C THR A 139 2.18 -7.28 -6.20
N PHE A 140 3.46 -7.32 -6.53
CA PHE A 140 4.27 -6.11 -6.49
C PHE A 140 3.79 -5.12 -7.56
N GLY A 141 3.48 -3.90 -7.17
CA GLY A 141 2.92 -2.86 -8.03
C GLY A 141 1.46 -3.11 -8.43
N ASP A 142 0.95 -2.25 -9.31
CA ASP A 142 -0.38 -2.35 -9.92
C ASP A 142 -0.41 -3.55 -10.88
N SER A 143 -1.24 -4.55 -10.60
CA SER A 143 -1.27 -5.80 -11.38
C SER A 143 -1.64 -5.57 -12.85
N LEU A 144 -2.37 -4.51 -13.18
CA LEU A 144 -2.81 -4.23 -14.55
C LEU A 144 -1.74 -3.50 -15.36
N VAL A 145 -1.00 -2.60 -14.70
CA VAL A 145 0.15 -1.93 -15.30
C VAL A 145 1.30 -2.91 -15.49
N GLU A 146 1.60 -3.68 -14.45
CA GLU A 146 2.78 -4.55 -14.35
C GLU A 146 2.49 -6.02 -14.68
N ARG A 147 1.44 -6.27 -15.47
CA ARG A 147 0.98 -7.61 -15.87
C ARG A 147 2.01 -8.48 -16.60
N ASP A 148 3.09 -7.89 -17.12
CA ASP A 148 4.22 -8.63 -17.72
C ASP A 148 5.40 -8.83 -16.75
N LEU A 149 5.29 -8.30 -15.52
CA LEU A 149 6.31 -8.35 -14.47
C LEU A 149 5.86 -9.13 -13.24
N ALA A 150 4.55 -9.20 -13.00
CA ALA A 150 3.98 -9.86 -11.84
C ALA A 150 2.70 -10.66 -12.16
N ILE A 151 2.50 -11.77 -11.43
CA ILE A 151 1.26 -12.56 -11.41
C ILE A 151 0.79 -12.66 -9.95
N PRO A 152 -0.52 -12.46 -9.67
CA PRO A 152 -1.05 -12.61 -8.32
C PRO A 152 -0.76 -13.96 -7.69
N SER A 153 -0.38 -13.96 -6.41
CA SER A 153 -0.26 -15.17 -5.60
C SER A 153 -0.76 -14.95 -4.16
N PRO A 154 -1.15 -15.99 -3.41
CA PRO A 154 -1.71 -15.82 -2.06
C PRO A 154 -0.78 -15.07 -1.11
N VAL A 155 -1.31 -14.13 -0.32
CA VAL A 155 -0.50 -13.28 0.57
C VAL A 155 0.28 -14.08 1.63
N ASP A 156 -0.29 -15.19 2.11
CA ASP A 156 0.34 -16.04 3.13
C ASP A 156 1.29 -17.10 2.53
N ASN A 157 1.31 -17.24 1.20
CA ASN A 157 2.24 -18.10 0.48
C ASN A 157 2.66 -17.45 -0.86
N PRO A 158 3.39 -16.32 -0.79
CA PRO A 158 3.75 -15.57 -1.98
C PRO A 158 4.73 -16.36 -2.84
N SER A 159 4.55 -16.27 -4.15
CA SER A 159 5.46 -16.85 -5.15
C SER A 159 6.46 -15.81 -5.66
N GLU A 160 7.55 -16.26 -6.27
CA GLU A 160 8.48 -15.38 -6.99
C GLU A 160 7.79 -14.62 -8.13
N TYR A 161 6.68 -15.14 -8.66
CA TYR A 161 5.97 -14.51 -9.76
C TYR A 161 5.21 -13.26 -9.33
N SER A 162 4.89 -13.09 -8.04
CA SER A 162 4.30 -11.85 -7.55
C SER A 162 5.36 -10.81 -7.16
N TYR A 163 6.65 -11.10 -7.36
CA TYR A 163 7.76 -10.24 -6.95
C TYR A 163 7.93 -9.00 -7.82
N GLY A 164 7.36 -8.95 -9.03
CA GLY A 164 7.62 -7.83 -9.95
C GLY A 164 9.05 -7.89 -10.48
N ALA A 165 9.39 -8.99 -11.16
CA ALA A 165 10.73 -9.19 -11.69
C ALA A 165 11.00 -8.18 -12.81
N GLY A 166 12.03 -7.34 -12.65
CA GLY A 166 12.40 -6.34 -13.65
C GLY A 166 11.52 -5.08 -13.66
N VAL A 167 10.82 -4.78 -12.56
CA VAL A 167 10.28 -3.45 -12.29
C VAL A 167 11.45 -2.45 -12.26
N ASN A 168 11.28 -1.32 -12.93
CA ASN A 168 12.31 -0.28 -12.99
C ASN A 168 12.40 0.47 -11.65
N GLY A 169 13.58 1.02 -11.35
CA GLY A 169 13.78 1.84 -10.16
C GLY A 169 13.99 1.05 -8.86
N ILE A 170 13.78 -0.26 -8.86
CA ILE A 170 13.96 -1.09 -7.66
C ILE A 170 14.98 -2.21 -7.87
N ALA A 171 15.67 -2.57 -6.79
CA ALA A 171 16.64 -3.67 -6.79
C ALA A 171 15.97 -5.02 -7.15
N PRO A 172 16.66 -5.92 -7.89
CA PRO A 172 16.14 -7.25 -8.19
C PRO A 172 15.95 -8.15 -6.97
N ILE A 173 16.70 -7.89 -5.89
CA ILE A 173 16.64 -8.50 -4.55
C ILE A 173 17.20 -7.50 -3.52
N GLY A 174 16.96 -7.74 -2.23
CA GLY A 174 17.43 -6.88 -1.15
C GLY A 174 16.71 -5.54 -1.12
N ARG A 175 15.40 -5.57 -1.41
CA ARG A 175 14.56 -4.37 -1.51
C ARG A 175 14.30 -3.75 -0.15
N ASP A 176 14.42 -2.43 -0.08
CA ASP A 176 14.00 -1.67 1.09
C ASP A 176 12.52 -1.27 0.97
N TYR A 177 11.62 -2.14 1.46
CA TYR A 177 10.17 -1.89 1.46
C TYR A 177 9.74 -0.78 2.43
N LEU A 178 10.65 -0.29 3.28
CA LEU A 178 10.38 0.72 4.30
C LEU A 178 11.00 2.08 3.96
N GLY A 179 11.76 2.18 2.88
CA GLY A 179 12.41 3.41 2.44
C GLY A 179 11.48 4.36 1.71
N ALA A 180 11.85 5.65 1.68
CA ALA A 180 11.12 6.67 0.92
C ALA A 180 11.03 6.32 -0.57
N ASP A 181 12.09 5.76 -1.17
CA ASP A 181 12.10 5.38 -2.58
C ASP A 181 11.02 4.35 -2.92
N PHE A 182 10.79 3.38 -2.03
CA PHE A 182 9.68 2.44 -2.18
C PHE A 182 8.34 3.14 -2.02
N ARG A 183 8.13 3.94 -0.95
CA ARG A 183 6.85 4.64 -0.73
C ARG A 183 6.44 5.57 -1.87
N VAL A 184 7.41 6.26 -2.47
CA VAL A 184 7.16 7.22 -3.55
C VAL A 184 6.79 6.51 -4.86
N ASN A 185 7.45 5.39 -5.17
CA ASN A 185 7.38 4.81 -6.52
C ASN A 185 6.60 3.49 -6.60
N HIS A 186 6.39 2.82 -5.46
CA HIS A 186 5.97 1.44 -5.42
C HIS A 186 5.01 1.15 -4.26
N PHE A 187 4.29 0.05 -4.39
CA PHE A 187 3.45 -0.53 -3.36
C PHE A 187 3.29 -2.03 -3.65
N ILE A 188 2.75 -2.77 -2.70
CA ILE A 188 2.29 -4.14 -2.94
C ILE A 188 0.78 -4.09 -3.00
N GLU A 189 0.21 -4.34 -4.18
CA GLU A 189 -1.23 -4.42 -4.38
C GLU A 189 -1.77 -5.69 -3.72
N ALA A 190 -2.93 -5.56 -3.09
CA ALA A 190 -3.71 -6.66 -2.54
C ALA A 190 -5.03 -6.77 -3.30
N GLN A 191 -5.35 -7.98 -3.77
CA GLN A 191 -6.64 -8.31 -4.37
C GLN A 191 -7.43 -9.20 -3.41
N MET A 192 -8.51 -8.65 -2.85
CA MET A 192 -9.25 -9.22 -1.72
C MET A 192 -10.66 -9.61 -2.13
N PHE A 193 -11.14 -10.76 -1.66
CA PHE A 193 -12.44 -11.31 -2.05
C PHE A 193 -13.44 -11.32 -0.89
N ASP A 194 -14.75 -11.23 -1.22
CA ASP A 194 -15.88 -11.38 -0.29
C ASP A 194 -15.98 -10.35 0.86
N LEU A 195 -15.47 -9.13 0.70
CA LEU A 195 -15.37 -8.17 1.80
C LEU A 195 -16.72 -7.57 2.25
N THR A 196 -16.85 -7.42 3.58
CA THR A 196 -17.98 -6.78 4.26
C THR A 196 -17.48 -5.76 5.30
N THR A 197 -18.37 -4.93 5.83
CA THR A 197 -17.98 -4.01 6.92
C THR A 197 -17.59 -4.74 8.22
N ALA A 198 -17.99 -6.01 8.40
CA ALA A 198 -17.55 -6.82 9.53
C ALA A 198 -16.05 -7.19 9.47
N ASP A 199 -15.43 -7.06 8.29
CA ASP A 199 -14.01 -7.32 8.06
C ASP A 199 -13.13 -6.10 8.34
N ILE A 200 -13.73 -4.94 8.60
CA ILE A 200 -13.02 -3.72 8.93
C ILE A 200 -12.54 -3.83 10.38
N ASP A 201 -11.23 -3.60 10.56
CA ASP A 201 -10.61 -3.45 11.87
C ASP A 201 -10.81 -2.02 12.39
N PHE A 202 -10.29 -1.03 11.65
CA PHE A 202 -10.54 0.38 11.91
C PHE A 202 -10.41 1.23 10.64
N ILE A 203 -10.89 2.47 10.70
CA ILE A 203 -10.82 3.45 9.61
C ILE A 203 -9.89 4.61 9.99
N GLY A 204 -8.86 4.84 9.18
CA GLY A 204 -7.97 6.00 9.28
C GLY A 204 -8.37 7.09 8.29
N LEU A 205 -8.88 8.21 8.78
CA LEU A 205 -9.29 9.34 7.95
C LEU A 205 -8.11 10.29 7.70
N HIS A 206 -7.97 10.79 6.47
CA HIS A 206 -6.90 11.74 6.14
C HIS A 206 -7.10 13.11 6.82
N HIS A 207 -8.36 13.52 6.99
CA HIS A 207 -8.73 14.76 7.66
C HIS A 207 -9.97 14.54 8.54
N PRO A 208 -10.31 15.49 9.44
CA PRO A 208 -11.58 15.43 10.16
C PRO A 208 -12.77 15.24 9.21
N PRO A 209 -13.69 14.30 9.50
CA PRO A 209 -14.78 13.98 8.58
C PRO A 209 -15.80 15.10 8.50
N GLY A 210 -16.37 15.30 7.31
CA GLY A 210 -17.59 16.10 7.13
C GLY A 210 -18.81 15.44 7.80
N ALA A 211 -19.93 16.17 7.86
CA ALA A 211 -21.13 15.73 8.57
C ALA A 211 -21.66 14.36 8.09
N ALA A 212 -21.71 14.13 6.78
CA ALA A 212 -22.21 12.88 6.21
C ALA A 212 -21.32 11.67 6.55
N VAL A 213 -19.99 11.82 6.44
CA VAL A 213 -19.03 10.76 6.79
C VAL A 213 -19.10 10.47 8.29
N ARG A 214 -19.14 11.52 9.13
CA ARG A 214 -19.26 11.37 10.57
C ARG A 214 -20.52 10.61 10.97
N GLU A 215 -21.68 10.98 10.41
CA GLU A 215 -22.95 10.29 10.69
C GLU A 215 -22.87 8.81 10.29
N ALA A 216 -22.32 8.49 9.11
CA ALA A 216 -22.16 7.12 8.65
C ALA A 216 -21.22 6.30 9.57
N LEU A 217 -20.12 6.91 10.01
CA LEU A 217 -19.18 6.29 10.95
C LEU A 217 -19.85 6.02 12.32
N ASP A 218 -20.53 7.02 12.88
CA ASP A 218 -21.23 6.91 14.16
C ASP A 218 -22.32 5.82 14.12
N GLN A 219 -23.05 5.69 13.01
CA GLN A 219 -24.04 4.63 12.81
C GLN A 219 -23.43 3.24 12.63
N SER A 220 -22.26 3.15 12.00
CA SER A 220 -21.58 1.87 11.75
C SER A 220 -21.03 1.21 13.01
N GLY A 221 -20.67 2.01 14.02
CA GLY A 221 -20.00 1.55 15.24
C GLY A 221 -18.58 1.01 15.00
N ILE A 222 -17.99 1.26 13.83
CA ILE A 222 -16.61 0.88 13.51
C ILE A 222 -15.65 1.90 14.11
N ASP A 223 -14.55 1.42 14.69
CA ASP A 223 -13.52 2.29 15.24
C ASP A 223 -12.89 3.14 14.13
N TRP A 224 -12.74 4.44 14.38
CA TRP A 224 -12.11 5.35 13.43
C TRP A 224 -11.32 6.44 14.14
N ARG A 225 -10.30 6.96 13.46
CA ARG A 225 -9.54 8.14 13.90
C ARG A 225 -9.07 8.96 12.72
N VAL A 226 -8.78 10.24 12.96
CA VAL A 226 -7.97 11.03 12.01
C VAL A 226 -6.53 10.57 12.12
N LEU A 227 -5.95 10.13 11.01
CA LEU A 227 -4.63 9.54 10.91
C LEU A 227 -3.72 10.47 10.11
N ASP A 228 -3.14 11.44 10.80
CA ASP A 228 -2.13 12.37 10.28
C ASP A 228 -0.94 12.46 11.26
N ASN A 229 0.15 13.13 10.86
CA ASN A 229 1.34 13.22 11.73
C ASN A 229 1.09 14.06 12.99
N ARG A 230 0.10 14.96 13.00
CA ARG A 230 -0.25 15.78 14.17
C ARG A 230 -1.03 14.97 15.19
N THR A 231 -1.98 14.15 14.76
CA THR A 231 -2.70 13.23 15.65
C THR A 231 -1.77 12.15 16.17
N ILE A 232 -0.84 11.64 15.34
CA ILE A 232 0.22 10.74 15.84
C ILE A 232 1.11 11.45 16.88
N ALA A 233 1.48 12.71 16.65
CA ALA A 233 2.24 13.48 17.64
C ALA A 233 1.47 13.65 18.95
N ALA A 234 0.17 13.93 18.89
CA ALA A 234 -0.63 14.21 20.08
C ALA A 234 -1.04 12.94 20.86
N GLU A 235 -1.38 11.86 20.15
CA GLU A 235 -2.11 10.72 20.70
C GLU A 235 -1.43 9.38 20.41
N GLY A 236 -0.45 9.34 19.51
CA GLY A 236 0.22 8.11 19.10
C GLY A 236 1.06 7.48 20.21
N SER A 237 1.18 6.16 20.17
CA SER A 237 2.12 5.42 21.01
C SER A 237 3.57 5.85 20.72
N PRO A 238 4.52 5.61 21.66
CA PRO A 238 5.93 5.89 21.41
C PRO A 238 6.48 5.21 20.14
N ALA A 239 6.01 4.00 19.83
CA ALA A 239 6.40 3.28 18.62
C ALA A 239 5.83 3.95 17.34
N GLU A 240 4.56 4.38 17.36
CA GLU A 240 3.97 5.11 16.24
C GLU A 240 4.68 6.45 16.00
N ARG A 241 4.98 7.19 17.08
CA ARG A 241 5.72 8.46 17.00
C ARG A 241 7.13 8.25 16.44
N ALA A 242 7.88 7.27 16.94
CA ALA A 242 9.21 6.96 16.43
C ALA A 242 9.19 6.59 14.93
N ALA A 243 8.24 5.75 14.51
CA ALA A 243 8.08 5.39 13.11
C ALA A 243 7.69 6.60 12.23
N ALA A 244 6.82 7.48 12.73
CA ALA A 244 6.45 8.71 12.03
C ALA A 244 7.61 9.70 11.91
N ILE A 245 8.45 9.84 12.94
CA ILE A 245 9.66 10.69 12.91
C ILE A 245 10.61 10.19 11.82
N GLU A 246 10.90 8.89 11.81
CA GLU A 246 11.81 8.29 10.83
C GLU A 246 11.28 8.49 9.40
N ARG A 247 10.03 8.12 9.14
CA ARG A 247 9.41 8.28 7.81
C ARG A 247 9.40 9.74 7.36
N THR A 248 8.91 10.65 8.20
CA THR A 248 8.86 12.09 7.86
C THR A 248 10.25 12.66 7.58
N SER A 249 11.27 12.19 8.30
CA SER A 249 12.67 12.58 8.06
C SER A 249 13.18 12.07 6.70
N GLN A 250 12.88 10.81 6.37
CA GLN A 250 13.23 10.23 5.06
C GLN A 250 12.50 10.94 3.91
N ASP A 251 11.22 11.27 4.09
CA ASP A 251 10.40 11.95 3.08
C ASP A 251 10.91 13.38 2.84
N LEU A 252 11.29 14.10 3.89
CA LEU A 252 11.97 15.39 3.76
C LEU A 252 13.31 15.29 3.03
N GLU A 253 14.08 14.24 3.28
CA GLU A 253 15.34 14.01 2.57
C GLU A 253 15.11 13.69 1.10
N HIS A 254 14.06 12.91 0.78
CA HIS A 254 13.64 12.64 -0.59
C HIS A 254 13.27 13.95 -1.32
N LEU A 255 12.44 14.80 -0.70
CA LEU A 255 12.02 16.08 -1.29
C LEU A 255 13.16 17.05 -1.58
N ARG A 256 14.30 16.94 -0.89
CA ARG A 256 15.51 17.75 -1.21
C ARG A 256 16.15 17.37 -2.54
N HIS A 257 15.92 16.15 -3.00
CA HIS A 257 16.53 15.57 -4.19
C HIS A 257 15.58 15.52 -5.41
N VAL A 258 14.34 15.98 -5.25
CA VAL A 258 13.39 16.06 -6.39
C VAL A 258 13.90 17.02 -7.46
N HIS A 259 13.55 16.71 -8.71
CA HIS A 259 14.01 17.47 -9.87
C HIS A 259 13.65 18.97 -9.73
N PRO A 260 14.52 19.92 -10.14
CA PRO A 260 14.29 21.36 -9.95
C PRO A 260 12.94 21.88 -10.48
N VAL A 261 12.41 21.26 -11.53
CA VAL A 261 11.09 21.61 -12.11
C VAL A 261 9.94 21.29 -11.16
N MET A 262 10.06 20.23 -10.35
CA MET A 262 9.04 19.83 -9.38
C MET A 262 9.17 20.58 -8.04
N ARG A 263 10.24 21.36 -7.85
CA ARG A 263 10.54 21.99 -6.57
C ARG A 263 9.46 22.96 -6.09
N SER A 264 8.90 23.75 -7.00
CA SER A 264 7.80 24.67 -6.65
C SER A 264 6.53 23.97 -6.18
N HIS A 265 6.32 22.72 -6.60
CA HIS A 265 5.23 21.86 -6.12
C HIS A 265 5.58 21.17 -4.80
N ALA A 266 6.86 20.87 -4.57
CA ALA A 266 7.35 20.26 -3.33
C ALA A 266 7.40 21.23 -2.14
N GLU A 267 7.55 22.54 -2.36
CA GLU A 267 7.77 23.54 -1.29
C GLU A 267 6.65 23.57 -0.22
N PRO A 268 5.35 23.57 -0.57
CA PRO A 268 4.28 23.51 0.43
C PRO A 268 4.33 22.23 1.26
N LEU A 269 4.53 21.08 0.59
CA LEU A 269 4.63 19.77 1.23
C LEU A 269 5.86 19.70 2.16
N GLU A 270 7.01 20.20 1.73
CA GLU A 270 8.22 20.25 2.55
C GLU A 270 8.00 21.13 3.80
N ALA A 271 7.29 22.25 3.67
CA ALA A 271 6.97 23.12 4.80
C ALA A 271 6.04 22.43 5.81
N GLU A 272 5.03 21.70 5.32
CA GLU A 272 4.12 20.88 6.13
C GLU A 272 4.88 19.79 6.88
N LEU A 273 5.64 18.95 6.19
CA LEU A 273 6.41 17.86 6.79
C LEU A 273 7.45 18.36 7.81
N ARG A 274 8.09 19.52 7.58
CA ARG A 274 8.97 20.14 8.58
C ARG A 274 8.21 20.58 9.83
N ALA A 275 6.98 21.05 9.67
CA ALA A 275 6.16 21.45 10.80
C ALA A 275 5.67 20.23 11.58
N ASP A 276 5.34 19.14 10.88
CA ASP A 276 4.96 17.86 11.46
C ASP A 276 6.10 17.19 12.20
N LEU A 277 7.29 17.13 11.60
CA LEU A 277 8.49 16.57 12.22
C LEU A 277 8.84 17.30 13.52
N ARG A 278 8.64 18.63 13.58
CA ARG A 278 8.81 19.38 14.83
C ARG A 278 7.82 18.93 15.89
N ALA A 279 6.53 18.86 15.56
CA ALA A 279 5.51 18.42 16.53
C ALA A 279 5.75 16.99 17.03
N LEU A 280 6.16 16.08 16.15
CA LEU A 280 6.51 14.71 16.51
C LEU A 280 7.70 14.66 17.49
N ASN A 281 8.76 15.42 17.21
CA ASN A 281 9.94 15.47 18.08
C ASN A 281 9.65 16.11 19.44
N ASP A 282 8.89 17.22 19.47
CA ASP A 282 8.52 17.91 20.71
C ASP A 282 7.69 16.98 21.60
N SER A 283 6.78 16.22 21.01
CA SER A 283 5.98 15.21 21.71
C SER A 283 6.84 14.07 22.26
N ALA A 284 7.78 13.54 21.47
CA ALA A 284 8.68 12.48 21.92
C ALA A 284 9.60 12.93 23.08
N ALA A 285 10.01 14.20 23.10
CA ALA A 285 10.81 14.77 24.18
C ALA A 285 10.02 14.95 25.49
N GLY A 286 8.70 15.19 25.41
CA GLY A 286 7.80 15.33 26.55
C GLY A 286 7.54 14.03 27.33
N ASP A 287 7.77 12.87 26.70
CA ASP A 287 7.61 11.54 27.30
C ASP A 287 8.87 11.06 28.08
N GLY A 288 9.89 11.91 28.22
CA GLY A 288 11.08 11.62 29.03
C GLY A 288 10.75 11.45 30.53
N PRO A 289 11.56 10.71 31.30
CA PRO A 289 11.33 10.55 32.73
C PRO A 289 11.31 11.93 33.40
N ALA A 290 10.25 12.19 34.18
CA ALA A 290 10.16 13.40 34.99
C ALA A 290 11.44 13.52 35.82
N VAL A 291 12.18 14.61 35.60
CA VAL A 291 13.33 14.95 36.44
C VAL A 291 12.75 15.27 37.81
N ASP A 292 12.95 14.35 38.74
CA ASP A 292 12.54 14.50 40.14
C ASP A 292 13.27 15.73 40.70
N PRO A 293 12.57 16.79 41.12
CA PRO A 293 13.20 17.95 41.73
C PRO A 293 13.57 17.56 43.16
N GLY A 294 14.79 17.03 43.32
CA GLY A 294 15.42 16.80 44.62
C GLY A 294 15.72 18.09 45.38
#